data_AF-A0A834AMS7-F1
#
_entry.id   AF-A0A834AMS7-F1
#
_cell.length_a   1.000
_cell.length_b   1.000
_cell.length_c   1.000
_cell.angle_alpha   90.00
_cell.angle_beta   90.00
_cell.angle_gamma   90.00
#
_symmetry.space_group_name_H-M   'P 1'
#
loop_
_entity.id
_entity.type
_entity.pdbx_description
1 polymer ?
#
loop_
_entity_poly.entity_id
_entity_poly.type
_entity_poly.pdbx_seq_one_letter_code
_entity_poly.pdbx_strand_id
1 'polypeptide(L)'
;MQVPTDGNAGLLAEPQVAMFCGKLNMHMNVQNGKWEPDPSGTKTCIGTKEGILQYCQEVYPELQITNVVEANQPVTIQNWCKRGRKQCKTHGHMVIPYRCLVGEFVSDALLVPDKCKFLHQERMDICETHLHWHTVAKETCSEKSTNLHDYGMLLPCGIDKFRGVEFVCCPLAEESDSVDSADAEEDDSDVWWGGADTDYADGSEDKVVEVTEEEEVAEVEEEDAEDDEDDEDGEEAEEDAEEPYEETTERTTSIATTTTTTTESVEEVVREVCSEQAETGPCRAMISRWYFDVTEGKCAPFFYGGCGGNRNNFDTEEYCMAVCGSVSKWTFLEPGHLSSFSPLTLLPVTDWFS
;
A
#
# COMPACT_ATOMS: atom_id res chain seq x y z
N MET A 1 -49.00 13.27 -7.74
CA MET A 1 -47.59 12.87 -7.79
C MET A 1 -47.52 11.37 -7.58
N GLN A 2 -47.22 10.60 -8.62
CA GLN A 2 -46.59 9.31 -8.42
C GLN A 2 -45.17 9.60 -7.90
N VAL A 3 -44.77 8.90 -6.84
CA VAL A 3 -43.35 8.75 -6.52
C VAL A 3 -42.80 7.70 -7.49
N PRO A 4 -41.74 7.98 -8.26
CA PRO A 4 -41.04 6.93 -8.99
C PRO A 4 -40.51 5.92 -7.97
N THR A 5 -40.99 4.68 -8.04
CA THR A 5 -40.33 3.58 -7.35
C THR A 5 -39.16 3.16 -8.22
N ASP A 6 -37.97 3.66 -7.91
CA ASP A 6 -36.72 3.26 -8.57
C ASP A 6 -36.34 1.83 -8.16
N GLY A 7 -37.13 0.87 -8.65
CA GLY A 7 -36.94 -0.57 -8.50
C GLY A 7 -35.79 -1.11 -9.34
N ASN A 8 -34.71 -0.33 -9.45
CA ASN A 8 -33.46 -0.69 -10.10
C ASN A 8 -32.26 -0.44 -9.18
N ALA A 9 -32.35 -0.90 -7.93
CA ALA A 9 -31.18 -1.36 -7.18
C ALA A 9 -30.63 -2.67 -7.79
N GLY A 10 -30.45 -2.69 -9.11
CA GLY A 10 -29.67 -3.71 -9.79
C GLY A 10 -28.22 -3.54 -9.36
N LEU A 11 -27.57 -4.65 -9.00
CA LEU A 11 -26.16 -4.65 -8.63
C LEU A 11 -25.32 -4.20 -9.83
N LEU A 12 -24.94 -2.92 -9.81
CA LEU A 12 -24.02 -2.37 -10.81
C LEU A 12 -22.67 -3.08 -10.64
N ALA A 13 -22.17 -3.66 -11.72
CA ALA A 13 -20.83 -4.24 -11.71
C ALA A 13 -19.79 -3.12 -11.53
N GLU A 14 -18.68 -3.42 -10.86
CA GLU A 14 -17.63 -2.43 -10.66
C GLU A 14 -17.08 -1.91 -12.00
N PRO A 15 -16.77 -0.61 -12.13
CA PRO A 15 -16.07 -0.09 -13.29
C PRO A 15 -14.63 -0.64 -13.31
N GLN A 16 -14.29 -1.39 -14.35
CA GLN A 16 -13.00 -2.06 -14.51
C GLN A 16 -12.55 -1.95 -15.97
N VAL A 17 -11.24 -1.79 -16.19
CA VAL A 17 -10.64 -1.79 -17.54
C VAL A 17 -9.60 -2.90 -17.67
N ALA A 18 -9.55 -3.53 -18.83
CA ALA A 18 -8.64 -4.63 -19.12
C ALA A 18 -7.91 -4.39 -20.45
N MET A 19 -6.63 -4.75 -20.48
CA MET A 19 -5.71 -4.39 -21.57
C MET A 19 -4.96 -5.62 -22.06
N PHE A 20 -4.77 -5.71 -23.37
CA PHE A 20 -3.89 -6.69 -24.00
C PHE A 20 -3.23 -6.05 -25.23
N CYS A 21 -1.90 -6.06 -25.28
CA CYS A 21 -1.19 -5.32 -26.33
C CYS A 21 -1.45 -5.88 -27.74
N GLY A 22 -1.64 -4.99 -28.72
CA GLY A 22 -2.06 -5.36 -30.07
C GLY A 22 -3.56 -5.68 -30.23
N LYS A 23 -4.36 -5.51 -29.17
CA LYS A 23 -5.83 -5.46 -29.21
C LYS A 23 -6.33 -4.05 -28.90
N LEU A 24 -7.63 -3.83 -29.02
CA LEU A 24 -8.29 -2.72 -28.34
C LEU A 24 -8.46 -3.05 -26.86
N ASN A 25 -8.48 -2.03 -26.02
CA ASN A 25 -8.81 -2.17 -24.60
C ASN A 25 -10.27 -2.64 -24.44
N MET A 26 -10.55 -3.26 -23.29
CA MET A 26 -11.87 -3.72 -22.88
C MET A 26 -12.26 -3.02 -21.58
N HIS A 27 -13.56 -2.85 -21.33
CA HIS A 27 -14.10 -2.25 -20.12
C HIS A 27 -15.35 -2.99 -19.64
N MET A 28 -15.61 -2.95 -18.33
CA MET A 28 -16.80 -3.53 -17.72
C MET A 28 -18.00 -2.60 -17.91
N ASN A 29 -19.02 -3.04 -18.64
CA ASN A 29 -20.28 -2.31 -18.69
C ASN A 29 -21.04 -2.52 -17.37
N VAL A 30 -21.01 -1.49 -16.52
CA VAL A 30 -21.55 -1.51 -15.15
C VAL A 30 -23.03 -1.88 -15.07
N GLN A 31 -23.81 -1.69 -16.14
CA GLN A 31 -25.25 -2.01 -16.19
C GLN A 31 -25.54 -3.49 -16.49
N ASN A 32 -24.59 -4.21 -17.10
CA ASN A 32 -24.85 -5.55 -17.64
C ASN A 32 -23.81 -6.62 -17.26
N GLY A 33 -22.70 -6.22 -16.62
CA GLY A 33 -21.65 -7.12 -16.12
C GLY A 33 -20.81 -7.79 -17.20
N LYS A 34 -20.65 -7.16 -18.38
CA LYS A 34 -19.90 -7.73 -19.51
C LYS A 34 -18.79 -6.82 -19.99
N TRP A 35 -17.75 -7.47 -20.52
CA TRP A 35 -16.62 -6.82 -21.17
C TRP A 35 -17.00 -6.32 -22.56
N GLU A 36 -16.99 -5.00 -22.74
CA GLU A 36 -17.23 -4.30 -24.00
C GLU A 36 -15.93 -3.61 -24.48
N PRO A 37 -15.67 -3.52 -25.79
CA PRO A 37 -14.43 -2.93 -26.31
C PRO A 37 -14.42 -1.40 -26.18
N ASP A 38 -13.22 -0.82 -26.28
CA ASP A 38 -12.97 0.63 -26.35
C ASP A 38 -14.02 1.38 -27.21
N PRO A 39 -14.83 2.29 -26.63
CA PRO A 39 -15.82 3.08 -27.36
C PRO A 39 -15.21 3.89 -28.51
N SER A 40 -13.95 4.33 -28.37
CA SER A 40 -13.21 5.08 -29.38
C SER A 40 -12.62 4.21 -30.51
N GLY A 41 -12.75 2.87 -30.45
CA GLY A 41 -12.28 1.93 -31.47
C GLY A 41 -10.79 1.97 -31.80
N THR A 42 -9.96 2.60 -30.96
CA THR A 42 -8.57 3.00 -31.24
C THR A 42 -7.58 2.85 -30.08
N LYS A 43 -8.02 2.85 -28.81
CA LYS A 43 -7.15 2.71 -27.63
C LYS A 43 -6.67 1.27 -27.45
N THR A 44 -5.38 1.13 -27.15
CA THR A 44 -4.63 -0.12 -26.93
C THR A 44 -4.00 -0.08 -25.53
N CYS A 45 -3.33 -1.15 -25.11
CA CYS A 45 -2.66 -1.24 -23.82
C CYS A 45 -1.83 0.01 -23.47
N ILE A 46 -1.85 0.38 -22.19
CA ILE A 46 -1.25 1.60 -21.65
C ILE A 46 -0.21 1.19 -20.61
N GLY A 47 1.01 1.74 -20.72
CA GLY A 47 2.14 1.35 -19.85
C GLY A 47 2.29 2.19 -18.57
N THR A 48 1.52 3.27 -18.40
CA THR A 48 1.61 4.19 -17.25
C THR A 48 0.30 4.21 -16.47
N LYS A 49 0.38 4.19 -15.13
CA LYS A 49 -0.79 4.12 -14.24
C LYS A 49 -1.66 5.39 -14.36
N GLU A 50 -1.04 6.53 -14.62
CA GLU A 50 -1.67 7.82 -14.93
C GLU A 50 -2.52 7.74 -16.20
N GLY A 51 -2.02 7.05 -17.24
CA GLY A 51 -2.74 6.85 -18.48
C GLY A 51 -3.91 5.86 -18.34
N ILE A 52 -3.79 4.88 -17.45
CA ILE A 52 -4.88 3.96 -17.11
C ILE A 52 -5.99 4.70 -16.36
N LEU A 53 -5.64 5.57 -15.40
CA LEU A 53 -6.59 6.47 -14.72
C LEU A 53 -7.30 7.39 -15.72
N GLN A 54 -6.55 8.01 -16.65
CA GLN A 54 -7.14 8.84 -17.71
C GLN A 54 -8.09 8.03 -18.62
N TYR A 55 -7.76 6.77 -18.93
CA TYR A 55 -8.62 5.90 -19.72
C TYR A 55 -9.88 5.46 -18.96
N CYS A 56 -9.80 5.17 -17.67
CA CYS A 56 -10.98 4.98 -16.82
C CYS A 56 -11.90 6.21 -16.88
N GLN A 57 -11.36 7.43 -16.81
CA GLN A 57 -12.13 8.68 -16.89
C GLN A 57 -12.75 8.94 -18.28
N GLU A 58 -12.08 8.53 -19.36
CA GLU A 58 -12.61 8.61 -20.74
C GLU A 58 -13.76 7.61 -20.98
N VAL A 59 -13.66 6.42 -20.40
CA VAL A 59 -14.65 5.33 -20.56
C VAL A 59 -15.86 5.50 -19.63
N TYR A 60 -15.65 6.02 -18.41
CA TYR A 60 -16.69 6.21 -17.40
C TYR A 60 -16.93 7.69 -17.07
N PRO A 61 -17.33 8.55 -18.04
CA PRO A 61 -17.46 9.99 -17.83
C PRO A 61 -18.58 10.39 -16.85
N GLU A 62 -19.49 9.47 -16.51
CA GLU A 62 -20.53 9.67 -15.49
C GLU A 62 -20.05 9.32 -14.07
N LEU A 63 -18.86 8.72 -13.92
CA LEU A 63 -18.27 8.33 -12.64
C LEU A 63 -17.06 9.20 -12.29
N GLN A 64 -16.95 9.61 -11.03
CA GLN A 64 -15.83 10.42 -10.54
C GLN A 64 -14.62 9.52 -10.24
N ILE A 65 -13.95 9.00 -11.27
CA ILE A 65 -12.78 8.12 -11.07
C ILE A 65 -11.60 8.94 -10.53
N THR A 66 -11.13 8.60 -9.33
CA THR A 66 -10.05 9.30 -8.62
C THR A 66 -8.73 8.54 -8.62
N ASN A 67 -8.77 7.20 -8.65
CA ASN A 67 -7.58 6.35 -8.62
C ASN A 67 -7.83 5.03 -9.39
N VAL A 68 -6.80 4.23 -9.60
CA VAL A 68 -6.87 2.88 -10.16
C VAL A 68 -6.07 1.92 -9.30
N VAL A 69 -6.46 0.64 -9.30
CA VAL A 69 -5.74 -0.45 -8.62
C VAL A 69 -5.83 -1.73 -9.44
N GLU A 70 -4.82 -2.58 -9.37
CA GLU A 70 -4.89 -3.94 -9.97
C GLU A 70 -5.86 -4.83 -9.19
N ALA A 71 -6.60 -5.70 -9.89
CA ALA A 71 -7.51 -6.63 -9.24
C ALA A 71 -6.79 -7.89 -8.74
N ASN A 72 -7.23 -8.43 -7.60
CA ASN A 72 -6.60 -9.56 -6.91
C ASN A 72 -6.55 -10.86 -7.75
N GLN A 73 -7.39 -11.01 -8.77
CA GLN A 73 -7.52 -12.21 -9.59
C GLN A 73 -7.54 -11.89 -11.09
N PRO A 74 -6.89 -12.71 -11.94
CA PRO A 74 -6.95 -12.56 -13.39
C PRO A 74 -8.29 -13.05 -13.95
N VAL A 75 -8.76 -12.42 -15.03
CA VAL A 75 -10.00 -12.77 -15.73
C VAL A 75 -9.72 -13.22 -17.17
N THR A 76 -10.45 -14.24 -17.64
CA THR A 76 -10.36 -14.71 -19.03
C THR A 76 -11.39 -13.99 -19.91
N ILE A 77 -10.94 -12.99 -20.67
CA ILE A 77 -11.78 -12.21 -21.58
C ILE A 77 -11.71 -12.80 -22.99
N GLN A 78 -12.87 -13.08 -23.59
CA GLN A 78 -12.99 -13.58 -24.96
C GLN A 78 -13.28 -12.45 -25.96
N ASN A 79 -13.16 -12.74 -27.27
CA ASN A 79 -13.62 -11.85 -28.35
C ASN A 79 -12.96 -10.46 -28.38
N TRP A 80 -11.64 -10.40 -28.19
CA TRP A 80 -10.88 -9.15 -28.24
C TRP A 80 -10.88 -8.53 -29.64
N CYS A 81 -11.14 -7.23 -29.72
CA CYS A 81 -11.12 -6.49 -30.98
C CYS A 81 -9.69 -6.13 -31.42
N LYS A 82 -9.47 -5.96 -32.73
CA LYS A 82 -8.25 -5.31 -33.27
C LYS A 82 -8.63 -3.93 -33.79
N ARG A 83 -7.72 -2.96 -33.70
CA ARG A 83 -7.89 -1.58 -34.18
C ARG A 83 -8.47 -1.57 -35.61
N GLY A 84 -9.60 -0.87 -35.79
CA GLY A 84 -10.32 -0.78 -37.07
C GLY A 84 -11.12 -2.02 -37.52
N ARG A 85 -11.15 -3.14 -36.77
CA ARG A 85 -11.93 -4.35 -37.13
C ARG A 85 -13.21 -4.51 -36.30
N LYS A 86 -14.37 -4.43 -36.96
CA LYS A 86 -15.70 -4.63 -36.34
C LYS A 86 -16.05 -6.09 -35.99
N GLN A 87 -15.23 -7.06 -36.36
CA GLN A 87 -15.42 -8.47 -35.99
C GLN A 87 -14.31 -8.91 -35.03
N CYS A 88 -14.70 -9.03 -33.76
CA CYS A 88 -13.82 -9.37 -32.66
C CYS A 88 -13.96 -10.87 -32.38
N LYS A 89 -13.24 -11.67 -33.17
CA LYS A 89 -13.19 -13.14 -33.03
C LYS A 89 -11.76 -13.57 -32.73
N THR A 90 -11.47 -13.81 -31.46
CA THR A 90 -10.19 -14.32 -30.97
C THR A 90 -10.43 -15.34 -29.87
N HIS A 91 -9.44 -16.18 -29.58
CA HIS A 91 -9.42 -16.95 -28.34
C HIS A 91 -9.48 -16.02 -27.12
N GLY A 92 -9.84 -16.60 -25.96
CA GLY A 92 -9.76 -15.94 -24.67
C GLY A 92 -8.32 -15.61 -24.30
N HIS A 93 -8.10 -14.43 -23.72
CA HIS A 93 -6.84 -14.05 -23.09
C HIS A 93 -7.09 -13.88 -21.61
N MET A 94 -6.25 -14.49 -20.78
CA MET A 94 -6.23 -14.25 -19.34
C MET A 94 -5.43 -12.96 -19.09
N VAL A 95 -6.02 -12.01 -18.34
CA VAL A 95 -5.43 -10.72 -18.02
C VAL A 95 -5.82 -10.29 -16.60
N ILE A 96 -4.95 -9.56 -15.91
CA ILE A 96 -5.34 -8.87 -14.67
C ILE A 96 -6.02 -7.54 -15.07
N PRO A 97 -7.27 -7.29 -14.65
CA PRO A 97 -7.96 -6.03 -14.89
C PRO A 97 -7.58 -4.98 -13.84
N TYR A 98 -7.77 -3.71 -14.18
CA TYR A 98 -7.66 -2.58 -13.27
C TYR A 98 -9.05 -2.16 -12.81
N ARG A 99 -9.27 -2.01 -11.51
CA ARG A 99 -10.48 -1.42 -10.91
C ARG A 99 -10.34 0.10 -10.96
N CYS A 100 -11.37 0.78 -11.49
CA CYS A 100 -11.43 2.24 -11.57
C CYS A 100 -12.11 2.79 -10.30
N LEU A 101 -11.34 3.26 -9.32
CA LEU A 101 -11.86 3.63 -8.01
C LEU A 101 -12.64 4.96 -8.07
N VAL A 102 -13.86 4.97 -7.54
CA VAL A 102 -14.83 6.07 -7.69
C VAL A 102 -14.92 6.90 -6.40
N GLY A 103 -14.71 8.21 -6.51
CA GLY A 103 -14.93 9.17 -5.43
C GLY A 103 -13.85 9.15 -4.34
N GLU A 104 -14.27 9.39 -3.10
CA GLU A 104 -13.40 9.23 -1.93
C GLU A 104 -13.08 7.75 -1.70
N PHE A 105 -11.84 7.44 -1.30
CA PHE A 105 -11.42 6.06 -1.12
C PHE A 105 -12.11 5.42 0.09
N VAL A 106 -12.83 4.35 -0.17
CA VAL A 106 -13.35 3.42 0.83
C VAL A 106 -12.65 2.08 0.59
N SER A 107 -12.25 1.40 1.67
CA SER A 107 -11.58 0.10 1.56
C SER A 107 -12.56 -1.04 1.28
N ASP A 108 -12.06 -2.23 0.98
CA ASP A 108 -12.87 -3.32 0.44
C ASP A 108 -13.59 -4.09 1.55
N ALA A 109 -14.88 -4.39 1.33
CA ALA A 109 -15.69 -5.12 2.30
C ALA A 109 -15.38 -6.64 2.27
N LEU A 110 -14.18 -7.02 2.69
CA LEU A 110 -13.69 -8.41 2.67
C LEU A 110 -14.60 -9.34 3.47
N LEU A 111 -14.97 -10.47 2.86
CA LEU A 111 -15.71 -11.54 3.54
C LEU A 111 -14.75 -12.37 4.40
N VAL A 112 -15.16 -12.68 5.63
CA VAL A 112 -14.38 -13.51 6.57
C VAL A 112 -15.11 -14.85 6.75
N PRO A 113 -14.65 -15.95 6.13
CA PRO A 113 -15.26 -17.25 6.32
C PRO A 113 -15.02 -17.82 7.72
N ASP A 114 -15.77 -18.86 8.08
CA ASP A 114 -15.60 -19.57 9.35
C ASP A 114 -14.15 -20.06 9.56
N LYS A 115 -13.66 -19.96 10.79
CA LYS A 115 -12.27 -20.24 11.24
C LYS A 115 -11.20 -19.28 10.70
N CYS A 116 -11.49 -18.43 9.71
CA CYS A 116 -10.54 -17.45 9.19
C CYS A 116 -10.41 -16.23 10.12
N LYS A 117 -9.39 -15.41 9.89
CA LYS A 117 -9.09 -14.20 10.67
C LYS A 117 -8.84 -13.01 9.75
N PHE A 118 -9.62 -11.96 9.93
CA PHE A 118 -9.30 -10.64 9.38
C PHE A 118 -8.10 -10.04 10.13
N LEU A 119 -7.19 -9.44 9.37
CA LEU A 119 -6.01 -8.72 9.83
C LEU A 119 -5.86 -7.46 8.97
N HIS A 120 -5.13 -6.47 9.47
CA HIS A 120 -4.65 -5.36 8.66
C HIS A 120 -3.27 -4.92 9.13
N GLN A 121 -2.52 -4.28 8.23
CA GLN A 121 -1.22 -3.69 8.51
C GLN A 121 -1.08 -2.38 7.76
N GLU A 122 -0.72 -1.33 8.48
CA GLU A 122 -0.52 0.03 7.95
C GLU A 122 0.90 0.52 8.29
N ARG A 123 1.49 1.33 7.41
CA ARG A 123 2.77 2.03 7.60
C ARG A 123 2.73 3.41 6.92
N MET A 124 2.51 4.47 7.70
CA MET A 124 2.35 5.85 7.19
C MET A 124 3.66 6.47 6.66
N ASP A 125 4.79 5.88 7.02
CA ASP A 125 6.14 6.19 6.57
C ASP A 125 6.38 5.84 5.09
N ILE A 126 5.74 4.78 4.57
CA ILE A 126 5.92 4.30 3.19
C ILE A 126 4.74 4.63 2.27
N CYS A 127 4.96 4.50 0.96
CA CYS A 127 3.93 4.64 -0.07
C CYS A 127 4.18 3.64 -1.20
N GLU A 128 3.66 2.43 -1.04
CA GLU A 128 4.05 1.24 -1.81
C GLU A 128 2.97 0.72 -2.77
N THR A 129 3.39 -0.12 -3.70
CA THR A 129 2.53 -0.69 -4.74
C THR A 129 1.58 -1.78 -4.22
N HIS A 130 0.51 -2.06 -4.98
CA HIS A 130 -0.40 -3.19 -4.72
C HIS A 130 0.33 -4.54 -4.56
N LEU A 131 1.32 -4.82 -5.42
CA LEU A 131 2.12 -6.05 -5.37
C LEU A 131 2.92 -6.18 -4.06
N HIS A 132 3.54 -5.11 -3.57
CA HIS A 132 4.25 -5.12 -2.28
C HIS A 132 3.30 -5.48 -1.13
N TRP A 133 2.11 -4.86 -1.11
CA TRP A 133 1.11 -5.09 -0.08
C TRP A 133 0.49 -6.49 -0.14
N HIS A 134 0.30 -7.06 -1.33
CA HIS A 134 -0.06 -8.47 -1.51
C HIS A 134 1.00 -9.41 -0.92
N THR A 135 2.29 -9.18 -1.17
CA THR A 135 3.39 -9.97 -0.59
C THR A 135 3.37 -9.90 0.94
N VAL A 136 3.26 -8.69 1.52
CA VAL A 136 3.18 -8.49 2.98
C VAL A 136 2.01 -9.27 3.60
N ALA A 137 0.82 -9.23 2.98
CA ALA A 137 -0.34 -10.00 3.45
C ALA A 137 -0.10 -11.52 3.38
N LYS A 138 0.48 -12.01 2.27
CA LYS A 138 0.76 -13.42 2.03
C LYS A 138 1.80 -13.97 3.02
N GLU A 139 2.88 -13.24 3.26
CA GLU A 139 3.91 -13.57 4.24
C GLU A 139 3.31 -13.59 5.66
N THR A 140 2.53 -12.57 6.02
CA THR A 140 1.92 -12.43 7.35
C THR A 140 0.88 -13.52 7.68
N CYS A 141 0.25 -14.15 6.67
CA CYS A 141 -0.51 -15.39 6.84
C CYS A 141 0.43 -16.60 6.94
N SER A 142 1.44 -16.69 6.07
CA SER A 142 2.37 -17.82 6.00
C SER A 142 3.16 -18.04 7.30
N GLU A 143 3.59 -16.96 7.97
CA GLU A 143 4.18 -16.98 9.33
C GLU A 143 3.31 -17.69 10.38
N LYS A 144 1.99 -17.71 10.17
CA LYS A 144 0.99 -18.26 11.10
C LYS A 144 0.46 -19.62 10.64
N SER A 145 1.12 -20.24 9.65
CA SER A 145 0.68 -21.48 8.98
C SER A 145 -0.74 -21.38 8.41
N THR A 146 -1.13 -20.20 7.92
CA THR A 146 -2.42 -19.92 7.29
C THR A 146 -2.22 -19.45 5.85
N ASN A 147 -3.20 -19.69 4.98
CA ASN A 147 -3.18 -19.19 3.61
C ASN A 147 -3.90 -17.83 3.51
N LEU A 148 -3.47 -17.00 2.57
CA LEU A 148 -4.16 -15.75 2.22
C LEU A 148 -5.41 -16.09 1.41
N HIS A 149 -6.58 -15.68 1.89
CA HIS A 149 -7.85 -15.95 1.24
C HIS A 149 -8.31 -14.79 0.35
N ASP A 150 -8.25 -13.56 0.87
CA ASP A 150 -8.56 -12.33 0.15
C ASP A 150 -7.87 -11.12 0.82
N TYR A 151 -7.74 -10.01 0.09
CA TYR A 151 -7.09 -8.79 0.57
C TYR A 151 -7.61 -7.51 -0.10
N GLY A 152 -7.50 -6.38 0.61
CA GLY A 152 -7.88 -5.04 0.15
C GLY A 152 -6.75 -4.06 0.45
N MET A 153 -6.67 -2.98 -0.33
CA MET A 153 -5.68 -1.92 -0.09
C MET A 153 -6.20 -0.92 0.95
N LEU A 154 -5.29 -0.31 1.72
CA LEU A 154 -5.62 0.76 2.68
C LEU A 154 -4.84 2.04 2.38
N LEU A 155 -5.50 3.18 2.66
CA LEU A 155 -4.89 4.51 2.73
C LEU A 155 -4.08 4.88 1.45
N PRO A 156 -4.73 5.25 0.33
CA PRO A 156 -4.03 5.65 -0.88
C PRO A 156 -3.14 6.87 -0.64
N CYS A 157 -1.95 6.83 -1.21
CA CYS A 157 -0.93 7.88 -1.13
C CYS A 157 -0.43 8.34 -2.50
N GLY A 158 -0.83 7.64 -3.57
CA GLY A 158 -0.56 7.98 -4.96
C GLY A 158 -1.46 7.18 -5.90
N ILE A 159 -1.24 7.31 -7.20
CA ILE A 159 -1.93 6.51 -8.20
C ILE A 159 -1.39 5.07 -8.11
N ASP A 160 -2.28 4.10 -7.86
CA ASP A 160 -1.92 2.69 -7.58
C ASP A 160 -0.85 2.52 -6.48
N LYS A 161 -0.88 3.39 -5.46
CA LYS A 161 0.01 3.34 -4.29
C LYS A 161 -0.71 3.59 -2.97
N PHE A 162 -0.34 2.81 -1.97
CA PHE A 162 -1.08 2.61 -0.73
C PHE A 162 -0.15 2.58 0.49
N ARG A 163 -0.70 2.87 1.68
CA ARG A 163 0.03 2.85 2.96
C ARG A 163 -0.34 1.69 3.87
N GLY A 164 -1.19 0.77 3.41
CA GLY A 164 -1.50 -0.44 4.14
C GLY A 164 -2.25 -1.48 3.32
N VAL A 165 -2.53 -2.60 3.97
CA VAL A 165 -3.29 -3.74 3.45
C VAL A 165 -4.21 -4.28 4.55
N GLU A 166 -5.44 -4.63 4.19
CA GLU A 166 -6.35 -5.46 4.98
C GLU A 166 -6.49 -6.82 4.31
N PHE A 167 -6.61 -7.90 5.07
CA PHE A 167 -6.56 -9.25 4.52
C PHE A 167 -7.16 -10.30 5.44
N VAL A 168 -7.61 -11.40 4.83
CA VAL A 168 -8.20 -12.55 5.54
C VAL A 168 -7.27 -13.74 5.41
N CYS A 169 -6.70 -14.18 6.53
CA CYS A 169 -5.98 -15.45 6.58
C CYS A 169 -6.93 -16.59 6.99
N CYS A 170 -7.01 -17.63 6.19
CA CYS A 170 -7.73 -18.86 6.51
C CYS A 170 -6.74 -19.98 6.90
N PRO A 171 -7.08 -20.89 7.83
CA PRO A 171 -6.30 -22.12 7.98
C PRO A 171 -6.24 -22.84 6.63
N LEU A 172 -5.09 -23.43 6.31
CA LEU A 172 -5.04 -24.46 5.28
C LEU A 172 -6.07 -25.54 5.65
N ALA A 173 -6.80 -26.03 4.64
CA ALA A 173 -7.68 -27.17 4.86
C ALA A 173 -6.82 -28.41 5.10
N GLU A 174 -6.59 -28.75 6.36
CA GLU A 174 -6.30 -30.14 6.73
C GLU A 174 -7.40 -30.99 6.11
N GLU A 175 -7.02 -31.98 5.30
CA GLU A 175 -7.95 -32.88 4.61
C GLU A 175 -8.92 -33.45 5.65
N SER A 176 -10.18 -33.04 5.60
CA SER A 176 -11.12 -33.37 6.66
C SER A 176 -11.51 -34.84 6.52
N ASP A 177 -11.08 -35.66 7.50
CA ASP A 177 -11.50 -37.05 7.73
C ASP A 177 -13.05 -37.14 7.78
N SER A 178 -13.69 -37.23 6.60
CA SER A 178 -15.14 -37.23 6.46
C SER A 178 -15.61 -38.17 5.35
N VAL A 179 -15.53 -39.46 5.68
CA VAL A 179 -16.42 -40.56 5.25
C VAL A 179 -16.55 -40.91 3.76
N ASP A 180 -15.86 -41.98 3.39
CA ASP A 180 -16.46 -43.18 2.77
C ASP A 180 -17.63 -42.93 1.79
N SER A 181 -17.29 -42.51 0.58
CA SER A 181 -18.13 -42.67 -0.62
C SER A 181 -17.21 -42.78 -1.83
N ALA A 182 -17.32 -43.88 -2.57
CA ALA A 182 -16.62 -44.08 -3.83
C ALA A 182 -17.25 -43.24 -4.96
N ASP A 183 -16.57 -43.23 -6.12
CA ASP A 183 -17.04 -42.71 -7.40
C ASP A 183 -17.12 -41.17 -7.54
N ALA A 184 -15.96 -40.53 -7.56
CA ALA A 184 -15.72 -39.27 -8.28
C ALA A 184 -14.37 -39.36 -9.02
N GLU A 185 -14.30 -38.90 -10.27
CA GLU A 185 -13.13 -39.03 -11.14
C GLU A 185 -12.11 -37.88 -10.95
N GLU A 186 -10.91 -38.06 -11.51
CA GLU A 186 -9.76 -37.15 -11.43
C GLU A 186 -10.03 -35.80 -12.16
N ASP A 187 -9.66 -34.66 -11.55
CA ASP A 187 -9.57 -33.34 -12.21
C ASP A 187 -8.40 -32.53 -11.59
N ASP A 188 -7.21 -32.67 -12.18
CA ASP A 188 -5.96 -32.05 -11.69
C ASP A 188 -5.88 -30.55 -12.00
N SER A 189 -5.74 -29.69 -10.97
CA SER A 189 -5.38 -28.28 -11.19
C SER A 189 -4.52 -27.61 -10.10
N ASP A 190 -3.67 -28.35 -9.38
CA ASP A 190 -2.67 -27.78 -8.46
C ASP A 190 -1.44 -27.21 -9.22
N VAL A 191 -1.64 -26.08 -9.91
CA VAL A 191 -0.56 -25.38 -10.64
C VAL A 191 0.22 -24.47 -9.69
N TRP A 192 1.02 -25.08 -8.82
CA TRP A 192 2.00 -24.38 -7.98
C TRP A 192 3.20 -23.92 -8.82
N TRP A 193 3.49 -22.62 -8.83
CA TRP A 193 4.86 -22.15 -9.08
C TRP A 193 5.38 -21.32 -7.92
N GLY A 194 6.41 -21.85 -7.27
CA GLY A 194 7.34 -21.06 -6.46
C GLY A 194 8.32 -20.30 -7.35
N GLY A 195 9.01 -19.32 -6.78
CA GLY A 195 10.06 -18.58 -7.47
C GLY A 195 11.34 -19.39 -7.66
N ALA A 196 12.21 -18.88 -8.51
CA ALA A 196 13.63 -19.18 -8.53
C ALA A 196 14.37 -17.89 -8.87
N ASP A 197 15.25 -17.45 -7.97
CA ASP A 197 16.16 -16.33 -8.18
C ASP A 197 17.19 -16.70 -9.27
N THR A 198 17.65 -15.71 -10.03
CA THR A 198 18.66 -15.91 -11.10
C THR A 198 19.89 -15.04 -10.84
N ASP A 199 20.75 -15.53 -9.94
CA ASP A 199 22.05 -14.94 -9.64
C ASP A 199 23.09 -15.20 -10.76
N TYR A 200 24.16 -14.40 -10.75
CA TYR A 200 25.22 -14.43 -11.77
C TYR A 200 26.27 -15.54 -11.56
N ALA A 201 26.54 -16.30 -12.62
CA ALA A 201 27.85 -16.87 -12.99
C ALA A 201 27.80 -17.08 -14.53
N ASP A 202 28.71 -16.52 -15.34
CA ASP A 202 30.17 -16.72 -15.41
C ASP A 202 30.58 -18.14 -15.84
N GLY A 203 31.56 -18.21 -16.74
CA GLY A 203 31.99 -19.43 -17.44
C GLY A 203 32.71 -19.16 -18.76
N SER A 204 33.97 -18.75 -18.70
CA SER A 204 34.86 -18.72 -19.88
C SER A 204 35.41 -20.12 -20.21
N GLU A 205 35.83 -20.29 -21.49
CA GLU A 205 36.91 -21.16 -22.00
C GLU A 205 36.97 -22.66 -21.55
N ASP A 206 37.16 -23.67 -22.42
CA ASP A 206 38.19 -23.80 -23.46
C ASP A 206 38.03 -25.16 -24.23
N LYS A 207 38.85 -25.37 -25.28
CA LYS A 207 39.37 -26.66 -25.80
C LYS A 207 38.58 -27.58 -26.77
N VAL A 208 38.42 -27.11 -28.02
CA VAL A 208 39.19 -27.53 -29.25
C VAL A 208 39.04 -28.97 -29.84
N VAL A 209 39.35 -29.09 -31.16
CA VAL A 209 39.50 -30.26 -32.08
C VAL A 209 38.23 -30.58 -32.92
N GLU A 210 38.11 -30.22 -34.21
CA GLU A 210 38.68 -30.82 -35.47
C GLU A 210 38.17 -32.26 -35.81
N VAL A 211 37.75 -32.65 -37.03
CA VAL A 211 37.50 -32.01 -38.36
C VAL A 211 36.19 -32.63 -38.98
N THR A 212 35.81 -32.80 -40.27
CA THR A 212 36.40 -32.69 -41.65
C THR A 212 35.29 -32.57 -42.74
N GLU A 213 35.67 -32.20 -43.97
CA GLU A 213 35.13 -32.59 -45.31
C GLU A 213 33.65 -32.36 -45.75
N GLU A 214 33.49 -31.50 -46.78
CA GLU A 214 32.67 -31.65 -48.04
C GLU A 214 31.11 -31.73 -47.97
N GLU A 215 30.29 -31.16 -48.89
CA GLU A 215 30.48 -30.39 -50.15
C GLU A 215 29.19 -29.58 -50.54
N GLU A 216 29.28 -28.64 -51.50
CA GLU A 216 28.22 -28.15 -52.45
C GLU A 216 26.86 -27.51 -51.97
N VAL A 217 26.23 -26.47 -52.57
CA VAL A 217 26.57 -25.39 -53.54
C VAL A 217 25.62 -24.16 -53.34
N ALA A 218 26.07 -22.94 -53.73
CA ALA A 218 25.30 -21.81 -54.31
C ALA A 218 24.19 -21.11 -53.47
N GLU A 219 23.72 -19.89 -53.77
CA GLU A 219 23.98 -18.90 -54.85
C GLU A 219 24.48 -17.54 -54.29
N VAL A 220 24.82 -16.59 -55.19
CA VAL A 220 25.41 -15.26 -54.92
C VAL A 220 24.44 -14.17 -55.37
N GLU A 221 24.30 -13.07 -54.60
CA GLU A 221 24.31 -11.69 -55.12
C GLU A 221 25.04 -10.79 -54.09
N GLU A 222 25.69 -9.72 -54.57
CA GLU A 222 26.56 -8.81 -53.81
C GLU A 222 25.95 -7.39 -53.79
N GLU A 223 26.16 -6.62 -52.72
CA GLU A 223 26.37 -5.16 -52.87
C GLU A 223 27.17 -4.53 -51.71
N ASP A 224 28.07 -3.64 -52.12
CA ASP A 224 28.79 -2.57 -51.40
C ASP A 224 29.64 -2.88 -50.14
N ALA A 225 30.96 -2.87 -50.37
CA ALA A 225 31.96 -2.45 -49.39
C ALA A 225 32.41 -1.01 -49.68
N GLU A 226 32.80 -0.27 -48.63
CA GLU A 226 33.98 0.60 -48.67
C GLU A 226 34.71 0.46 -47.32
N ASP A 227 36.03 0.57 -47.35
CA ASP A 227 36.92 0.44 -46.19
C ASP A 227 36.97 1.73 -45.35
N ASP A 228 37.43 1.61 -44.10
CA ASP A 228 38.60 2.38 -43.63
C ASP A 228 39.13 1.72 -42.33
N GLU A 229 40.42 1.39 -42.32
CA GLU A 229 41.17 0.99 -41.12
C GLU A 229 41.72 2.27 -40.43
N ASP A 230 41.84 2.25 -39.10
CA ASP A 230 42.93 2.94 -38.37
C ASP A 230 42.92 2.52 -36.88
N ASP A 231 43.92 1.74 -36.48
CA ASP A 231 44.30 1.55 -35.07
C ASP A 231 45.16 2.74 -34.60
N GLU A 232 44.98 3.23 -33.37
CA GLU A 232 46.12 3.67 -32.55
C GLU A 232 45.79 3.72 -31.04
N ASP A 233 46.67 3.13 -30.23
CA ASP A 233 46.58 3.12 -28.76
C ASP A 233 46.87 4.50 -28.13
N GLY A 234 46.33 4.76 -26.93
CA GLY A 234 46.58 6.02 -26.22
C GLY A 234 46.20 6.00 -24.74
N GLU A 235 47.02 5.36 -23.90
CA GLU A 235 46.99 5.57 -22.44
C GLU A 235 47.56 6.96 -22.06
N GLU A 236 47.01 7.61 -21.02
CA GLU A 236 47.75 8.01 -19.80
C GLU A 236 46.97 8.99 -18.89
N ALA A 237 46.97 8.66 -17.58
CA ALA A 237 47.01 9.55 -16.41
C ALA A 237 45.89 10.58 -16.07
N GLU A 238 46.07 11.14 -14.86
CA GLU A 238 45.43 12.31 -14.21
C GLU A 238 43.98 12.17 -13.68
N GLU A 239 43.65 12.51 -12.43
CA GLU A 239 44.31 12.31 -11.13
C GLU A 239 43.27 12.54 -9.99
N ASP A 240 43.46 11.83 -8.87
CA ASP A 240 43.13 12.19 -7.47
C ASP A 240 41.85 12.99 -7.07
N ALA A 241 40.98 12.33 -6.27
CA ALA A 241 40.22 12.97 -5.18
C ALA A 241 39.60 11.90 -4.23
N GLU A 242 40.22 11.64 -3.07
CA GLU A 242 39.66 10.74 -2.04
C GLU A 242 38.66 11.40 -1.06
N GLU A 243 38.00 10.52 -0.29
CA GLU A 243 37.27 10.73 0.99
C GLU A 243 35.88 11.41 1.00
N PRO A 244 35.01 11.10 2.00
CA PRO A 244 35.05 10.00 2.98
C PRO A 244 33.80 9.10 2.97
N TYR A 245 33.91 8.00 3.72
CA TYR A 245 32.83 7.12 4.17
C TYR A 245 31.84 7.85 5.10
N GLU A 246 30.59 7.38 5.15
CA GLU A 246 29.97 6.94 6.43
C GLU A 246 28.95 5.82 6.17
N GLU A 247 28.95 4.84 7.07
CA GLU A 247 28.01 3.75 7.18
C GLU A 247 26.97 4.12 8.25
N THR A 248 25.66 3.90 8.05
CA THR A 248 24.77 3.45 9.14
C THR A 248 23.35 3.04 8.70
N THR A 249 23.02 1.80 9.07
CA THR A 249 21.73 1.31 9.60
C THR A 249 20.39 1.88 9.14
N GLU A 250 19.58 0.95 8.62
CA GLU A 250 18.13 0.86 8.69
C GLU A 250 17.43 1.41 9.98
N ARG A 251 16.10 1.63 9.86
CA ARG A 251 15.02 0.90 10.58
C ARG A 251 14.04 1.72 11.46
N THR A 252 12.77 1.77 11.01
CA THR A 252 11.52 1.91 11.82
C THR A 252 11.31 3.23 12.62
N THR A 253 10.10 3.69 12.94
CA THR A 253 8.96 2.94 13.49
C THR A 253 7.58 3.55 13.20
N SER A 254 6.59 2.67 13.22
CA SER A 254 5.13 2.81 13.15
C SER A 254 4.46 4.12 13.60
N ILE A 255 3.51 4.54 12.76
CA ILE A 255 2.12 4.94 13.07
C ILE A 255 1.69 5.08 14.55
N ALA A 256 0.94 6.16 14.79
CA ALA A 256 -0.28 6.13 15.62
C ALA A 256 -1.50 6.60 14.79
N THR A 257 -2.65 5.94 14.96
CA THR A 257 -3.80 6.01 14.03
C THR A 257 -4.86 7.06 14.44
N THR A 258 -5.50 7.70 13.45
CA THR A 258 -6.78 8.46 13.51
C THR A 258 -7.02 9.52 14.58
N THR A 259 -7.35 10.74 14.16
CA THR A 259 -8.78 11.20 14.10
C THR A 259 -8.92 12.51 13.30
N THR A 260 -10.03 12.66 12.57
CA THR A 260 -10.41 13.91 11.89
C THR A 260 -11.10 14.86 12.87
N THR A 261 -10.31 15.47 13.74
CA THR A 261 -10.76 16.43 14.75
C THR A 261 -10.16 17.80 14.48
N THR A 262 -10.93 18.86 14.69
CA THR A 262 -10.52 20.25 14.47
C THR A 262 -9.27 20.60 15.30
N THR A 263 -8.48 21.60 14.88
CA THR A 263 -7.17 21.90 15.49
C THR A 263 -7.22 22.16 17.00
N GLU A 264 -8.35 22.62 17.55
CA GLU A 264 -8.62 22.72 19.00
C GLU A 264 -8.48 21.39 19.76
N SER A 265 -8.90 20.27 19.15
CA SER A 265 -9.09 18.99 19.84
C SER A 265 -7.90 18.05 19.75
N VAL A 266 -6.95 18.29 18.84
CA VAL A 266 -5.64 17.60 18.86
C VAL A 266 -4.80 18.07 20.06
N GLU A 267 -4.82 19.37 20.36
CA GLU A 267 -4.17 19.92 21.56
C GLU A 267 -4.83 19.42 22.86
N GLU A 268 -6.13 19.10 22.83
CA GLU A 268 -6.83 18.51 23.97
C GLU A 268 -6.38 17.07 24.25
N VAL A 269 -6.35 16.20 23.25
CA VAL A 269 -5.88 14.81 23.42
C VAL A 269 -4.41 14.75 23.86
N VAL A 270 -3.55 15.63 23.32
CA VAL A 270 -2.15 15.73 23.77
C VAL A 270 -2.08 16.20 25.22
N ARG A 271 -2.89 17.20 25.62
CA ARG A 271 -2.95 17.71 27.00
C ARG A 271 -3.44 16.64 27.98
N GLU A 272 -4.43 15.83 27.63
CA GLU A 272 -4.87 14.69 28.43
C GLU A 272 -3.72 13.69 28.64
N VAL A 273 -3.16 13.15 27.55
CA VAL A 273 -2.08 12.15 27.59
C VAL A 273 -0.87 12.63 28.40
N CYS A 274 -0.39 13.85 28.12
CA CYS A 274 0.78 14.40 28.82
C CYS A 274 0.48 14.82 30.28
N SER A 275 -0.78 14.76 30.74
CA SER A 275 -1.15 15.08 32.13
C SER A 275 -1.27 13.87 33.05
N GLU A 276 -1.23 12.65 32.52
CA GLU A 276 -1.27 11.43 33.33
C GLU A 276 0.03 11.20 34.12
N GLN A 277 -0.02 10.45 35.22
CA GLN A 277 1.19 9.99 35.93
C GLN A 277 1.75 8.73 35.28
N ALA A 278 3.06 8.49 35.38
CA ALA A 278 3.70 7.27 34.87
C ALA A 278 3.08 6.00 35.45
N GLU A 279 2.54 5.12 34.61
CA GLU A 279 1.99 3.83 35.04
C GLU A 279 2.86 2.65 34.59
N THR A 280 3.46 1.93 35.55
CA THR A 280 4.22 0.70 35.28
C THR A 280 3.36 -0.43 34.70
N GLY A 281 2.06 -0.46 34.98
CA GLY A 281 1.16 -1.55 34.58
C GLY A 281 1.34 -2.85 35.38
N PRO A 282 0.52 -3.89 35.12
CA PRO A 282 0.49 -5.12 35.93
C PRO A 282 1.60 -6.15 35.62
N CYS A 283 2.29 -6.03 34.48
CA CYS A 283 3.42 -6.91 34.15
C CYS A 283 4.70 -6.53 34.91
N ARG A 284 5.74 -7.39 34.86
CA ARG A 284 6.93 -7.31 35.74
C ARG A 284 8.27 -7.28 35.02
N ALA A 285 8.30 -6.82 33.77
CA ALA A 285 9.56 -6.45 33.13
C ALA A 285 10.12 -5.17 33.78
N MET A 286 11.40 -4.86 33.50
CA MET A 286 12.03 -3.58 33.87
C MET A 286 12.46 -2.87 32.58
N ILE A 287 11.48 -2.39 31.80
CA ILE A 287 11.74 -1.65 30.58
C ILE A 287 11.92 -0.17 30.96
N SER A 288 13.08 0.41 30.65
CA SER A 288 13.29 1.85 30.84
C SER A 288 12.43 2.62 29.84
N ARG A 289 11.61 3.54 30.33
CA ARG A 289 10.70 4.38 29.55
C ARG A 289 10.72 5.80 30.07
N TRP A 290 10.17 6.73 29.30
CA TRP A 290 10.07 8.15 29.64
C TRP A 290 8.62 8.57 29.79
N TYR A 291 8.34 9.44 30.75
CA TYR A 291 7.06 10.11 30.92
C TYR A 291 7.28 11.61 31.08
N PHE A 292 6.30 12.42 30.72
CA PHE A 292 6.31 13.85 30.94
C PHE A 292 5.78 14.20 32.33
N ASP A 293 6.60 14.87 33.14
CA ASP A 293 6.18 15.46 34.41
C ASP A 293 5.73 16.91 34.15
N VAL A 294 4.42 17.15 34.24
CA VAL A 294 3.82 18.51 34.07
C VAL A 294 4.31 19.49 35.14
N THR A 295 4.69 19.01 36.32
CA THR A 295 5.13 19.85 37.45
C THR A 295 6.58 20.30 37.31
N GLU A 296 7.46 19.45 36.76
CA GLU A 296 8.83 19.80 36.41
C GLU A 296 8.97 20.32 34.96
N GLY A 297 7.91 20.21 34.15
CA GLY A 297 7.78 20.75 32.79
C GLY A 297 8.62 20.01 31.72
N LYS A 298 9.07 18.80 32.02
CA LYS A 298 10.09 18.04 31.29
C LYS A 298 9.80 16.53 31.32
N CYS A 299 10.56 15.75 30.56
CA CYS A 299 10.51 14.30 30.62
C CYS A 299 11.43 13.71 31.70
N ALA A 300 11.02 12.59 32.28
CA ALA A 300 11.74 11.86 33.30
C ALA A 300 11.68 10.33 33.06
N PRO A 301 12.71 9.56 33.45
CA PRO A 301 12.72 8.12 33.25
C PRO A 301 11.93 7.37 34.33
N PHE A 302 11.26 6.30 33.94
CA PHE A 302 10.57 5.35 34.82
C PHE A 302 10.72 3.91 34.31
N PHE A 303 10.27 2.93 35.11
CA PHE A 303 10.20 1.53 34.69
C PHE A 303 8.79 1.11 34.31
N TYR A 304 8.62 0.67 33.06
CA TYR A 304 7.41 0.07 32.53
C TYR A 304 7.48 -1.46 32.62
N GLY A 305 6.38 -2.08 33.06
CA GLY A 305 6.26 -3.50 33.33
C GLY A 305 6.12 -4.38 32.08
N GLY A 306 5.91 -3.78 30.90
CA GLY A 306 5.80 -4.48 29.61
C GLY A 306 4.39 -4.87 29.18
N CYS A 307 3.35 -4.57 29.96
CA CYS A 307 1.96 -4.63 29.53
C CYS A 307 1.08 -3.67 30.34
N GLY A 308 -0.05 -3.25 29.77
CA GLY A 308 -0.96 -2.28 30.39
C GLY A 308 -0.35 -0.89 30.46
N GLY A 309 -0.60 -0.17 31.54
CA GLY A 309 -0.18 1.23 31.66
C GLY A 309 -1.06 2.18 30.85
N ASN A 310 -0.69 3.45 30.88
CA ASN A 310 -1.38 4.56 30.23
C ASN A 310 -0.51 5.20 29.13
N ARG A 311 -0.94 6.35 28.59
CA ARG A 311 -0.34 6.90 27.36
C ARG A 311 0.87 7.82 27.61
N ASN A 312 1.13 8.24 28.84
CA ASN A 312 2.33 8.99 29.21
C ASN A 312 3.56 8.05 29.33
N ASN A 313 3.91 7.38 28.23
CA ASN A 313 4.85 6.26 28.19
C ASN A 313 5.57 6.20 26.83
N PHE A 314 6.77 6.76 26.77
CA PHE A 314 7.55 6.99 25.56
C PHE A 314 8.89 6.24 25.60
N ASP A 315 9.41 5.82 24.44
CA ASP A 315 10.68 5.09 24.36
C ASP A 315 11.93 5.98 24.54
N THR A 316 11.87 7.28 24.22
CA THR A 316 13.01 8.22 24.38
C THR A 316 12.60 9.57 25.01
N GLU A 317 13.59 10.29 25.56
CA GLU A 317 13.38 11.64 26.13
C GLU A 317 12.98 12.64 25.05
N GLU A 318 13.59 12.56 23.87
CA GLU A 318 13.37 13.44 22.73
C GLU A 318 11.95 13.31 22.18
N TYR A 319 11.44 12.07 22.05
CA TYR A 319 10.06 11.83 21.60
C TYR A 319 9.05 12.32 22.62
N CYS A 320 9.29 12.05 23.91
CA CYS A 320 8.48 12.57 25.01
C CYS A 320 8.45 14.12 25.01
N MET A 321 9.60 14.78 24.81
CA MET A 321 9.69 16.24 24.75
C MET A 321 9.09 16.83 23.45
N ALA A 322 9.12 16.10 22.34
CA ALA A 322 8.49 16.51 21.09
C ALA A 322 6.95 16.46 21.17
N VAL A 323 6.39 15.46 21.85
CA VAL A 323 4.94 15.32 22.05
C VAL A 323 4.44 16.27 23.15
N CYS A 324 5.10 16.31 24.31
CA CYS A 324 4.59 16.98 25.51
C CYS A 324 5.24 18.34 25.84
N GLY A 325 6.39 18.70 25.24
CA GLY A 325 7.11 19.95 25.54
C GLY A 325 6.40 21.25 25.12
N SER A 326 5.24 21.15 24.47
CA SER A 326 4.29 22.25 24.25
C SER A 326 3.36 22.47 25.46
N VAL A 327 3.04 21.42 26.22
CA VAL A 327 2.06 21.44 27.33
C VAL A 327 2.58 22.28 28.51
N SER A 328 3.89 22.29 28.74
CA SER A 328 4.55 23.18 29.73
C SER A 328 4.52 24.68 29.36
N LYS A 329 3.98 25.06 28.18
CA LYS A 329 3.63 26.46 27.87
C LYS A 329 2.15 26.77 28.17
N TRP A 330 1.28 25.76 28.13
CA TRP A 330 -0.16 25.92 28.35
C TRP A 330 -0.49 26.26 29.80
N THR A 331 0.24 25.66 30.76
CA THR A 331 0.10 25.90 32.20
C THR A 331 0.41 27.34 32.65
N PHE A 332 1.03 28.15 31.79
CA PHE A 332 1.37 29.55 32.05
C PHE A 332 0.59 30.56 31.20
N LEU A 333 -0.33 30.14 30.33
CA LEU A 333 -0.95 31.02 29.32
C LEU A 333 -2.49 30.96 29.21
N GLU A 334 -3.18 30.78 30.33
CA GLU A 334 -4.61 31.12 30.47
C GLU A 334 -4.79 32.14 31.62
N PRO A 335 -5.55 33.25 31.44
CA PRO A 335 -5.65 34.33 32.42
C PRO A 335 -6.64 34.04 33.58
N GLY A 336 -6.43 32.91 34.25
CA GLY A 336 -6.70 32.73 35.68
C GLY A 336 -8.13 32.47 36.16
N HIS A 337 -8.27 31.49 37.06
CA HIS A 337 -9.37 31.50 38.03
C HIS A 337 -8.93 30.97 39.42
N LEU A 338 -9.07 31.85 40.42
CA LEU A 338 -9.00 31.63 41.88
C LEU A 338 -7.79 30.88 42.48
N SER A 339 -6.78 31.64 42.93
CA SER A 339 -5.95 31.24 44.10
C SER A 339 -5.35 32.39 44.94
N SER A 340 -6.01 33.55 45.08
CA SER A 340 -5.82 34.42 46.27
C SER A 340 -6.79 35.62 46.35
N PHE A 341 -7.77 35.55 47.26
CA PHE A 341 -8.36 36.76 47.86
C PHE A 341 -7.84 36.92 49.29
N SER A 342 -6.76 37.68 49.45
CA SER A 342 -6.34 38.20 50.75
C SER A 342 -7.13 39.48 51.04
N PRO A 343 -7.79 39.63 52.21
CA PRO A 343 -8.81 40.65 52.40
C PRO A 343 -8.23 42.03 52.76
N LEU A 344 -8.11 42.92 51.77
CA LEU A 344 -7.78 44.33 52.01
C LEU A 344 -9.02 45.18 52.31
N THR A 345 -9.31 45.31 53.60
CA THR A 345 -9.81 46.51 54.29
C THR A 345 -10.91 47.34 53.61
N LEU A 346 -12.12 47.23 54.14
CA LEU A 346 -13.18 48.22 54.00
C LEU A 346 -12.72 49.62 54.49
N LEU A 347 -13.01 50.66 53.70
CA LEU A 347 -13.33 51.99 54.22
C LEU A 347 -14.67 52.43 53.60
N PRO A 348 -15.60 53.01 54.38
CA PRO A 348 -16.95 53.26 53.92
C PRO A 348 -17.06 54.53 53.07
N VAL A 349 -17.91 54.47 52.04
CA VAL A 349 -18.55 55.68 51.52
C VAL A 349 -19.60 56.12 52.54
N THR A 350 -19.44 57.34 53.05
CA THR A 350 -20.53 58.10 53.67
C THR A 350 -20.78 59.31 52.78
N ASP A 351 -21.97 59.39 52.19
CA ASP A 351 -22.49 60.65 51.67
C ASP A 351 -22.46 61.74 52.76
N TRP A 352 -22.48 63.02 52.38
CA TRP A 352 -23.60 63.91 52.71
C TRP A 352 -23.52 65.25 51.96
N PHE A 353 -24.63 65.98 52.01
CA PHE A 353 -24.95 67.18 51.23
C PHE A 353 -24.12 68.44 51.55
N SER A 354 -24.09 69.30 50.52
CA SER A 354 -23.95 70.78 50.53
C SER A 354 -22.55 71.41 50.52
#